data_AF-A0A8S3IAE7-F1
#
_entry.id   AF-A0A8S3IAE7-F1
#
_cell.length_a   1.000
_cell.length_b   1.000
_cell.length_c   1.000
_cell.angle_alpha   90.00
_cell.angle_beta   90.00
_cell.angle_gamma   90.00
#
_symmetry.space_group_name_H-M   'P 1'
#
loop_
_entity.id
_entity.type
_entity.pdbx_description
1 polymer ?
#
loop_
_entity_poly.entity_id
_entity_poly.type
_entity_poly.pdbx_seq_one_letter_code
_entity_poly.pdbx_strand_id
1 'polypeptide(L)'
;DEVTIDSVPRDVDQLLALIRRRLNTQQVEVETTRLTSDDIAQLATVVLTQMRSKWMDIEEMRVQHPLISPKRNHELIRRLFVNIVLICTNIFEHTMEEAQVFHDRYVFSHAANMTRLRTLLADRINTLINIHSLREQLAFEMVEEERVKRGLIFEETILKNVRKRLSKTTVLSQHRPDIRDL
;
A
#
# COMPACT_ATOMS: atom_id res chain seq x y z
N ASP A 1 -8.39 -12.56 1.06
CA ASP A 1 -7.30 -13.23 1.78
C ASP A 1 -6.59 -12.33 2.77
N GLU A 2 -6.41 -12.80 4.01
CA GLU A 2 -5.63 -12.10 5.04
C GLU A 2 -4.15 -12.07 4.61
N VAL A 3 -3.53 -10.89 4.60
CA VAL A 3 -2.11 -10.75 4.24
C VAL A 3 -1.27 -11.22 5.42
N THR A 4 -0.98 -12.52 5.48
CA THR A 4 -0.03 -13.08 6.43
C THR A 4 1.38 -13.05 5.84
N ILE A 5 2.29 -12.34 6.51
CA ILE A 5 3.73 -12.43 6.28
C ILE A 5 4.30 -13.19 7.48
N ASP A 6 4.61 -14.48 7.25
CA ASP A 6 5.14 -15.38 8.28
C ASP A 6 6.63 -15.13 8.53
N SER A 7 7.35 -14.61 7.52
CA SER A 7 8.76 -14.24 7.62
C SER A 7 9.00 -12.85 7.03
N VAL A 8 9.53 -11.95 7.84
CA VAL A 8 9.97 -10.61 7.44
C VAL A 8 11.00 -10.72 6.29
N PRO A 9 10.80 -10.02 5.16
CA PRO A 9 11.75 -10.01 4.06
C PRO A 9 13.15 -9.62 4.53
N ARG A 10 14.19 -10.36 4.14
CA ARG A 10 15.57 -10.06 4.56
C ARG A 10 16.28 -9.10 3.61
N ASP A 11 15.85 -9.07 2.36
CA ASP A 11 16.41 -8.27 1.29
C ASP A 11 15.30 -7.70 0.39
N VAL A 12 15.69 -6.79 -0.49
CA VAL A 12 14.76 -6.11 -1.40
C VAL A 12 14.07 -7.09 -2.35
N ASP A 13 14.77 -8.13 -2.81
CA ASP A 13 14.23 -9.05 -3.80
C ASP A 13 13.14 -9.94 -3.20
N GLN A 14 13.26 -10.33 -1.92
CA GLN A 14 12.20 -11.00 -1.18
C GLN A 14 10.96 -10.13 -1.03
N LEU A 15 11.11 -8.84 -0.71
CA LEU A 15 9.98 -7.92 -0.64
C LEU A 15 9.29 -7.79 -2.01
N LEU A 16 10.07 -7.56 -3.06
CA LEU A 16 9.55 -7.41 -4.40
C LEU A 16 8.88 -8.70 -4.90
N ALA A 17 9.39 -9.87 -4.54
CA ALA A 17 8.76 -11.15 -4.85
C ALA A 17 7.39 -11.30 -4.15
N LEU A 18 7.27 -10.88 -2.89
CA LEU A 18 5.99 -10.88 -2.17
C LEU A 18 4.98 -9.94 -2.82
N ILE A 19 5.39 -8.71 -3.12
CA ILE A 19 4.54 -7.72 -3.80
C ILE A 19 4.11 -8.27 -5.15
N ARG A 20 5.06 -8.70 -5.99
CA ARG A 20 4.78 -9.25 -7.33
C ARG A 20 3.81 -10.41 -7.28
N ARG A 21 4.00 -11.35 -6.35
CA ARG A 21 3.07 -12.48 -6.17
C ARG A 21 1.66 -11.98 -5.89
N ARG A 22 1.50 -10.99 -5.01
CA ARG A 22 0.18 -10.42 -4.68
C ARG A 22 -0.45 -9.67 -5.83
N LEU A 23 0.33 -8.86 -6.55
CA LEU A 23 -0.16 -8.16 -7.75
C LEU A 23 -0.65 -9.16 -8.81
N ASN A 24 0.09 -10.25 -9.03
CA ASN A 24 -0.30 -11.30 -9.97
C ASN A 24 -1.56 -12.06 -9.51
N THR A 25 -1.76 -12.27 -8.21
CA THR A 25 -3.00 -12.90 -7.72
C THR A 25 -4.22 -12.03 -8.02
N GLN A 26 -4.11 -10.71 -7.89
CA GLN A 26 -5.22 -9.80 -8.23
C GLN A 26 -5.53 -9.77 -9.74
N GLN A 27 -4.53 -9.98 -10.60
CA GLN A 27 -4.76 -10.05 -12.05
C GLN A 27 -5.73 -11.18 -12.44
N VAL A 28 -5.77 -12.25 -11.65
CA VAL A 28 -6.68 -13.39 -11.87
C VAL A 28 -8.13 -13.05 -11.48
N GLU A 29 -8.32 -12.08 -10.58
CA GLU A 29 -9.66 -11.64 -10.16
C GLU A 29 -10.22 -10.53 -11.09
N VAL A 30 -9.35 -9.80 -11.79
CA VAL A 30 -9.74 -8.74 -12.74
C VAL A 30 -9.68 -9.25 -14.18
N GLU A 31 -10.45 -10.30 -14.50
CA GLU A 31 -10.74 -10.71 -15.89
C GLU A 31 -11.59 -9.64 -16.64
N THR A 32 -11.92 -8.53 -15.98
CA THR A 32 -12.80 -7.46 -16.48
C THR A 32 -12.05 -6.24 -17.02
N THR A 33 -10.73 -6.12 -16.84
CA THR A 33 -9.95 -5.00 -17.39
C THR A 33 -9.58 -5.24 -18.85
N ARG A 34 -9.87 -4.26 -19.71
CA ARG A 34 -9.46 -4.24 -21.13
C ARG A 34 -7.95 -3.99 -21.35
N LEU A 35 -7.14 -4.10 -20.31
CA LEU A 35 -5.69 -3.99 -20.38
C LEU A 35 -5.07 -5.28 -20.91
N THR A 36 -4.01 -5.16 -21.69
CA THR A 36 -3.23 -6.33 -22.12
C THR A 36 -2.38 -6.86 -20.97
N SER A 37 -1.93 -8.11 -21.05
CA SER A 37 -0.96 -8.64 -20.08
C SER A 37 0.33 -7.81 -20.02
N ASP A 38 0.72 -7.17 -21.13
CA ASP A 38 1.88 -6.28 -21.17
C ASP A 38 1.64 -4.98 -20.41
N ASP A 39 0.47 -4.34 -20.58
CA ASP A 39 0.09 -3.13 -19.83
C ASP A 39 0.13 -3.37 -18.33
N ILE A 40 -0.45 -4.49 -17.90
CA ILE A 40 -0.48 -4.92 -16.52
C ILE A 40 0.94 -5.16 -15.99
N ALA A 41 1.80 -5.82 -16.78
CA ALA A 41 3.20 -6.05 -16.43
C ALA A 41 3.99 -4.72 -16.31
N GLN A 42 3.71 -3.75 -17.18
CA GLN A 42 4.31 -2.41 -17.10
C GLN A 42 3.88 -1.68 -15.83
N LEU A 43 2.59 -1.69 -15.48
CA LEU A 43 2.09 -1.09 -14.24
C LEU A 43 2.70 -1.77 -13.01
N ALA A 44 2.76 -3.10 -12.99
CA ALA A 44 3.40 -3.84 -11.90
C ALA A 44 4.89 -3.47 -11.77
N THR A 45 5.58 -3.29 -12.90
CA THR A 45 6.98 -2.84 -12.92
C THR A 45 7.15 -1.45 -12.28
N VAL A 46 6.19 -0.54 -12.45
CA VAL A 46 6.20 0.76 -11.75
C VAL A 46 6.16 0.54 -10.24
N VAL A 47 5.23 -0.29 -9.75
CA VAL A 47 5.13 -0.59 -8.30
C VAL A 47 6.45 -1.13 -7.76
N LEU A 48 7.01 -2.14 -8.43
CA LEU A 48 8.24 -2.80 -7.98
C LEU A 48 9.44 -1.84 -8.02
N THR A 49 9.51 -0.95 -9.02
CA THR A 49 10.59 0.04 -9.12
C THR A 49 10.52 1.08 -8.01
N GLN A 50 9.33 1.60 -7.72
CA GLN A 50 9.14 2.54 -6.60
C GLN A 50 9.38 1.89 -5.24
N MET A 51 9.05 0.61 -5.09
CA MET A 51 9.33 -0.10 -3.84
C MET A 51 10.81 -0.43 -3.66
N ARG A 52 11.52 -0.69 -4.76
CA ARG A 52 12.97 -0.85 -4.74
C ARG A 52 13.66 0.43 -4.28
N SER A 53 13.23 1.61 -4.74
CA SER A 53 13.83 2.89 -4.31
C SER A 53 13.59 3.20 -2.83
N LYS A 54 12.47 2.74 -2.26
CA LYS A 54 12.13 2.89 -0.84
C LYS A 54 12.81 1.87 0.08
N TRP A 55 13.59 0.92 -0.46
CA TRP A 55 14.20 -0.14 0.34
C TRP A 55 15.15 0.39 1.42
N MET A 56 15.96 1.41 1.11
CA MET A 56 16.88 1.99 2.09
C MET A 56 16.13 2.57 3.30
N ASP A 57 15.01 3.27 3.06
CA ASP A 57 14.16 3.78 4.14
C ASP A 57 13.61 2.63 5.01
N ILE A 58 13.25 1.50 4.40
CA ILE A 58 12.79 0.30 5.12
C ILE A 58 13.90 -0.29 5.98
N GLU A 59 15.13 -0.37 5.44
CA GLU A 59 16.27 -0.94 6.12
C GLU A 59 16.68 -0.08 7.34
N GLU A 60 16.68 1.24 7.19
CA GLU A 60 16.92 2.18 8.28
C GLU A 60 15.91 2.02 9.43
N MET A 61 14.66 1.72 9.09
CA MET A 61 13.58 1.56 10.08
C MET A 61 13.65 0.24 10.86
N ARG A 62 14.54 -0.69 10.53
CA ARG A 62 14.74 -1.96 11.28
C ARG A 62 15.35 -1.76 12.66
N VAL A 63 15.94 -0.61 12.91
CA VAL A 63 16.46 -0.23 14.23
C VAL A 63 15.34 -0.32 15.28
N GLN A 64 15.72 -0.57 16.54
CA GLN A 64 14.75 -0.67 17.62
C GLN A 64 13.98 0.64 17.81
N HIS A 65 12.65 0.56 17.84
CA HIS A 65 11.82 1.71 18.12
C HIS A 65 11.85 2.06 19.63
N PRO A 66 12.08 3.33 20.03
CA PRO A 66 12.30 3.70 21.44
C PRO A 66 11.15 3.35 22.39
N LEU A 67 9.90 3.43 21.90
CA LEU A 67 8.69 3.18 22.70
C LEU A 67 8.26 1.70 22.72
N ILE A 68 8.95 0.82 21.99
CA ILE A 68 8.54 -0.58 21.79
C ILE A 68 9.63 -1.50 22.34
N SER A 69 9.23 -2.53 23.10
CA SER A 69 10.18 -3.51 23.62
C SER A 69 10.81 -4.34 22.49
N PRO A 70 12.03 -4.91 22.68
CA PRO A 70 12.72 -5.64 21.61
C PRO A 70 11.89 -6.77 20.98
N LYS A 71 11.16 -7.54 21.79
CA LYS A 71 10.27 -8.62 21.32
C LYS A 71 9.15 -8.09 20.42
N ARG A 72 8.58 -6.93 20.76
CA ARG A 72 7.49 -6.30 19.98
C ARG A 72 8.01 -5.53 18.78
N ASN A 73 9.29 -5.16 18.74
CA ASN A 73 9.87 -4.52 17.58
C ASN A 73 9.87 -5.47 16.36
N HIS A 74 10.07 -6.77 16.59
CA HIS A 74 9.93 -7.77 15.52
C HIS A 74 8.52 -7.77 14.92
N GLU A 75 7.48 -7.70 15.77
CA GLU A 75 6.09 -7.61 15.35
C GLU A 75 5.78 -6.29 14.64
N LEU A 76 6.34 -5.16 15.11
CA LEU A 76 6.20 -3.86 14.44
C LEU A 76 6.74 -3.92 13.02
N ILE A 77 7.92 -4.49 12.82
CA ILE A 77 8.52 -4.65 11.49
C ILE A 77 7.67 -5.58 10.63
N ARG A 78 7.20 -6.71 11.17
CA ARG A 78 6.28 -7.62 10.46
C ARG A 78 5.01 -6.90 10.00
N ARG A 79 4.36 -6.14 10.88
CA ARG A 79 3.16 -5.33 10.55
C ARG A 79 3.45 -4.23 9.54
N LEU A 80 4.65 -3.62 9.59
CA LEU A 80 5.07 -2.63 8.60
C LEU A 80 5.13 -3.25 7.20
N PHE A 81 5.76 -4.42 7.06
CA PHE A 81 5.80 -5.14 5.78
C PHE A 81 4.42 -5.54 5.29
N VAL A 82 3.53 -6.02 6.17
CA VAL A 82 2.14 -6.35 5.82
C VAL A 82 1.42 -5.11 5.28
N ASN A 83 1.56 -3.96 5.96
CA ASN A 83 0.94 -2.71 5.51
C ASN A 83 1.50 -2.23 4.19
N ILE A 84 2.82 -2.31 3.98
CA ILE A 84 3.44 -1.92 2.70
C ILE A 84 2.87 -2.76 1.55
N VAL A 85 2.83 -4.09 1.72
CA VAL A 85 2.29 -4.99 0.70
C VAL A 85 0.82 -4.67 0.44
N LEU A 86 0.01 -4.50 1.49
CA LEU A 86 -1.41 -4.17 1.37
C LEU A 86 -1.65 -2.83 0.65
N ILE A 87 -0.88 -1.79 0.99
CA ILE A 87 -0.99 -0.49 0.33
C ILE A 87 -0.62 -0.61 -1.16
N CYS A 88 0.47 -1.31 -1.50
CA CYS A 88 0.86 -1.55 -2.89
C CYS A 88 -0.25 -2.26 -3.68
N THR A 89 -0.82 -3.31 -3.09
CA THR A 89 -1.93 -4.08 -3.65
C THR A 89 -3.16 -3.20 -3.90
N ASN A 90 -3.60 -2.42 -2.89
CA ASN A 90 -4.77 -1.55 -3.02
C ASN A 90 -4.57 -0.43 -4.05
N ILE A 91 -3.38 0.19 -4.10
CA ILE A 91 -3.08 1.23 -5.10
C ILE A 91 -3.11 0.63 -6.51
N PHE A 92 -2.56 -0.58 -6.67
CA PHE A 92 -2.53 -1.27 -7.95
C PHE A 92 -3.94 -1.62 -8.43
N GLU A 93 -4.75 -2.24 -7.58
CA GLU A 93 -6.16 -2.54 -7.85
C GLU A 93 -6.94 -1.30 -8.26
N HIS A 94 -6.82 -0.21 -7.51
CA HIS A 94 -7.51 1.03 -7.84
C HIS A 94 -7.04 1.64 -9.17
N THR A 95 -5.75 1.49 -9.50
CA THR A 95 -5.22 1.93 -10.80
C THR A 95 -5.79 1.09 -11.95
N MET A 96 -6.03 -0.20 -11.72
CA MET A 96 -6.69 -1.08 -12.69
C MET A 96 -8.17 -0.65 -12.91
N GLU A 97 -8.89 -0.29 -11.86
CA GLU A 97 -10.25 0.26 -11.95
C GLU A 97 -10.28 1.57 -12.76
N GLU A 98 -9.34 2.49 -12.52
CA GLU A 98 -9.25 3.75 -13.26
C GLU A 98 -8.91 3.54 -14.73
N ALA A 99 -8.09 2.54 -15.04
CA ALA A 99 -7.78 2.19 -16.41
C ALA A 99 -9.05 1.81 -17.19
N GLN A 100 -9.98 1.10 -16.55
CA GLN A 100 -11.27 0.78 -17.13
C GLN A 100 -12.09 2.04 -17.44
N VAL A 101 -12.13 3.00 -16.49
CA VAL A 101 -12.82 4.28 -16.67
C VAL A 101 -12.22 5.11 -17.80
N PHE A 102 -10.89 5.18 -17.92
CA PHE A 102 -10.23 5.92 -18.99
C PHE A 102 -10.51 5.32 -20.36
N HIS A 103 -10.56 3.99 -20.43
CA HIS A 103 -10.91 3.29 -21.65
C HIS A 103 -12.36 3.55 -22.06
N ASP A 104 -13.30 3.42 -21.13
CA ASP A 104 -14.74 3.57 -21.41
C ASP A 104 -15.13 5.00 -21.82
N ARG A 105 -14.33 6.00 -21.44
CA ARG A 105 -14.56 7.40 -21.83
C ARG A 105 -14.03 7.76 -23.22
N TYR A 106 -13.14 6.95 -23.81
CA TYR A 106 -12.57 7.15 -25.16
C TYR A 106 -12.00 8.56 -25.45
N VAL A 107 -11.59 9.32 -24.44
CA VAL A 107 -11.10 10.71 -24.61
C VAL A 107 -9.67 10.75 -25.16
N PHE A 108 -8.82 9.82 -24.73
CA PHE A 108 -7.40 9.79 -25.10
C PHE A 108 -7.03 8.48 -25.77
N SER A 109 -5.90 8.49 -26.50
CA SER A 109 -5.33 7.27 -27.04
C SER A 109 -4.88 6.33 -25.92
N HIS A 110 -4.84 5.03 -26.20
CA HIS A 110 -4.39 4.02 -25.26
C HIS A 110 -2.98 4.33 -24.69
N ALA A 111 -2.04 4.75 -25.55
CA ALA A 111 -0.69 5.13 -25.12
C ALA A 111 -0.65 6.34 -24.16
N ALA A 112 -1.53 7.33 -24.38
CA ALA A 112 -1.65 8.48 -23.50
C ALA A 112 -2.25 8.08 -22.14
N ASN A 113 -3.30 7.24 -22.15
CA ASN A 113 -3.90 6.69 -20.93
C ASN A 113 -2.88 5.88 -20.12
N MET A 114 -2.12 4.99 -20.77
CA MET A 114 -1.09 4.19 -20.10
C MET A 114 0.05 5.03 -19.52
N THR A 115 0.42 6.12 -20.18
CA THR A 115 1.39 7.07 -19.63
C THR A 115 0.84 7.75 -18.38
N ARG A 116 -0.40 8.24 -18.43
CA ARG A 116 -1.09 8.85 -17.29
C ARG A 116 -1.20 7.88 -16.11
N LEU A 117 -1.64 6.64 -16.35
CA LEU A 117 -1.78 5.61 -15.30
C LEU A 117 -0.45 5.32 -14.61
N ARG A 118 0.65 5.15 -15.37
CA ARG A 118 1.99 4.93 -14.80
C ARG A 118 2.44 6.10 -13.93
N THR A 119 2.21 7.34 -14.36
CA THR A 119 2.55 8.54 -13.59
C THR A 119 1.72 8.61 -12.31
N LEU A 120 0.40 8.43 -12.39
CA LEU A 120 -0.48 8.44 -11.22
C LEU A 120 -0.13 7.33 -10.22
N LEU A 121 0.19 6.14 -10.70
CA LEU A 121 0.61 5.01 -9.87
C LEU A 121 1.91 5.32 -9.13
N ALA A 122 2.91 5.86 -9.82
CA ALA A 122 4.18 6.25 -9.21
C ALA A 122 3.99 7.33 -8.15
N ASP A 123 3.20 8.36 -8.45
CA ASP A 123 2.88 9.45 -7.52
C ASP A 123 2.19 8.93 -6.26
N ARG A 124 1.12 8.13 -6.42
CA ARG A 124 0.38 7.52 -5.30
C ARG A 124 1.26 6.70 -4.38
N ILE A 125 2.16 5.89 -4.93
CA ILE A 125 3.11 5.12 -4.13
C ILE A 125 4.02 6.04 -3.33
N ASN A 126 4.51 7.12 -3.95
CA ASN A 126 5.38 8.06 -3.27
C ASN A 126 4.67 8.84 -2.16
N THR A 127 3.42 9.22 -2.36
CA THR A 127 2.61 9.94 -1.36
C THR A 127 2.15 9.03 -0.22
N LEU A 128 1.67 7.81 -0.53
CA LEU A 128 1.03 6.94 0.45
C LEU A 128 2.03 6.06 1.21
N ILE A 129 3.17 5.72 0.61
CA ILE A 129 4.19 4.88 1.24
C ILE A 129 5.31 5.78 1.78
N ASN A 130 5.02 6.42 2.91
CA ASN A 130 6.00 7.07 3.76
C ASN A 130 6.39 6.12 4.90
N ILE A 131 7.53 5.44 4.75
CA ILE A 131 7.95 4.33 5.64
C ILE A 131 8.06 4.77 7.10
N HIS A 132 8.64 5.95 7.35
CA HIS A 132 8.76 6.51 8.70
C HIS A 132 7.38 6.76 9.32
N SER A 133 6.50 7.44 8.59
CA SER A 133 5.15 7.75 9.09
C SER A 133 4.33 6.49 9.36
N LEU A 134 4.43 5.49 8.48
CA LEU A 134 3.77 4.19 8.68
C LEU A 134 4.30 3.49 9.93
N ARG A 135 5.62 3.47 10.15
CA ARG A 135 6.23 2.86 11.33
C ARG A 135 5.79 3.54 12.63
N GLU A 136 5.83 4.87 12.69
CA GLU A 136 5.41 5.63 13.88
C GLU A 136 3.94 5.41 14.20
N GLN A 137 3.08 5.40 13.17
CA GLN A 137 1.65 5.12 13.34
C GLN A 137 1.43 3.72 13.91
N LEU A 138 2.09 2.70 13.35
CA LEU A 138 1.98 1.32 13.83
C LEU A 138 2.54 1.15 15.24
N ALA A 139 3.64 1.82 15.56
CA ALA A 139 4.20 1.79 16.92
C ALA A 139 3.21 2.40 17.92
N PHE A 140 2.60 3.53 17.59
CA PHE A 140 1.56 4.15 18.41
C PHE A 140 0.35 3.23 18.59
N GLU A 141 -0.15 2.63 17.51
CA GLU A 141 -1.26 1.66 17.57
C GLU A 141 -0.93 0.47 18.48
N MET A 142 0.28 -0.09 18.35
CA MET A 142 0.71 -1.21 19.19
C MET A 142 0.85 -0.85 20.68
N VAL A 143 1.23 0.39 20.99
CA VAL A 143 1.28 0.89 22.39
C VAL A 143 -0.12 1.06 22.94
N GLU A 144 -1.03 1.64 22.15
CA GLU A 144 -2.42 1.83 22.55
C GLU A 144 -3.17 0.50 22.72
N GLU A 145 -2.95 -0.48 21.84
CA GLU A 145 -3.46 -1.85 21.98
C GLU A 145 -3.05 -2.47 23.33
N GLU A 146 -1.82 -2.24 23.80
CA GLU A 146 -1.37 -2.74 25.10
C GLU A 146 -2.01 -2.01 26.26
N ARG A 147 -2.20 -0.69 26.14
CA ARG A 147 -2.88 0.09 27.16
C ARG A 147 -4.31 -0.42 27.35
N VAL A 148 -5.01 -0.71 26.26
CA VAL A 148 -6.36 -1.33 26.32
C VAL A 148 -6.32 -2.72 26.93
N LYS A 149 -5.39 -3.60 26.49
CA LYS A 149 -5.25 -4.95 27.07
C LYS A 149 -4.97 -4.93 28.58
N ARG A 150 -4.31 -3.89 29.07
CA ARG A 150 -4.03 -3.67 30.50
C ARG A 150 -5.15 -2.94 31.24
N GLY A 151 -6.26 -2.62 30.57
CA GLY A 151 -7.40 -1.90 31.16
C GLY A 151 -7.10 -0.42 31.46
N LEU A 152 -6.06 0.16 30.86
CA LEU A 152 -5.67 1.56 31.09
C LEU A 152 -6.49 2.55 30.26
N ILE A 153 -7.19 2.08 29.22
CA ILE A 153 -8.04 2.89 28.31
C ILE A 153 -9.25 2.05 27.88
N PHE A 154 -10.42 2.69 27.70
CA PHE A 154 -11.63 2.03 27.19
C PHE A 154 -11.64 1.87 25.66
N GLU A 155 -12.03 0.68 25.21
CA GLU A 155 -11.95 0.16 23.83
C GLU A 155 -12.72 0.99 22.78
N GLU A 156 -13.80 1.68 23.19
CA GLU A 156 -14.63 2.52 22.29
C GLU A 156 -13.86 3.67 21.62
N THR A 157 -12.77 4.14 22.23
CA THR A 157 -11.97 5.25 21.71
C THR A 157 -11.03 4.80 20.57
N ILE A 158 -10.64 3.52 20.57
CA ILE A 158 -9.67 2.96 19.61
C ILE A 158 -10.36 2.54 18.31
N LEU A 159 -11.48 1.80 18.40
CA LEU A 159 -12.19 1.30 17.22
C LEU A 159 -12.69 2.44 16.31
N LYS A 160 -13.11 3.57 16.88
CA LYS A 160 -13.53 4.76 16.11
C LYS A 160 -12.37 5.40 15.36
N ASN A 161 -11.14 5.38 15.89
CA ASN A 161 -9.98 6.02 15.28
C ASN A 161 -9.28 5.12 14.25
N VAL A 162 -9.18 3.81 14.51
CA VAL A 162 -8.59 2.83 13.58
C VAL A 162 -9.48 2.65 12.33
N ARG A 163 -10.81 2.50 12.49
CA ARG A 163 -11.74 2.46 11.34
C ARG A 163 -11.72 3.74 10.52
N LYS A 164 -11.61 4.92 11.15
CA LYS A 164 -11.53 6.21 10.44
C LYS A 164 -10.22 6.41 9.65
N ARG A 165 -9.14 5.69 9.99
CA ARG A 165 -7.82 5.87 9.38
C ARG A 165 -7.54 4.84 8.29
N LEU A 166 -7.94 3.59 8.48
CA LEU A 166 -7.99 2.61 7.39
C LEU A 166 -8.90 3.10 6.26
N SER A 167 -10.05 3.71 6.60
CA SER A 167 -10.91 4.37 5.61
C SER A 167 -10.29 5.62 4.97
N LYS A 168 -9.33 6.30 5.60
CA LYS A 168 -8.54 7.37 4.95
C LYS A 168 -7.55 6.84 3.93
N THR A 169 -6.99 5.65 4.14
CA THR A 169 -6.27 4.93 3.08
C THR A 169 -7.23 4.47 1.97
N THR A 170 -8.52 4.28 2.28
CA THR A 170 -9.64 4.11 1.32
C THR A 170 -10.15 5.43 0.69
N VAL A 171 -9.63 6.61 1.09
CA VAL A 171 -9.99 7.92 0.47
C VAL A 171 -9.38 8.08 -0.94
N LEU A 172 -8.75 7.04 -1.49
CA LEU A 172 -8.62 6.90 -2.95
C LEU A 172 -9.99 7.00 -3.67
N SER A 173 -11.11 6.77 -2.98
CA SER A 173 -12.47 6.97 -3.53
C SER A 173 -12.96 8.43 -3.63
N GLN A 174 -12.25 9.44 -3.10
CA GLN A 174 -12.75 10.83 -3.10
C GLN A 174 -12.04 11.79 -4.06
N HIS A 175 -10.99 11.36 -4.75
CA HIS A 175 -10.43 12.16 -5.83
C HIS A 175 -11.07 11.76 -7.16
N ARG A 176 -12.31 12.22 -7.38
CA ARG A 176 -12.78 12.40 -8.75
C ARG A 176 -11.89 13.49 -9.36
N PRO A 177 -11.18 13.25 -10.47
CA PRO A 177 -10.53 14.35 -11.17
C PRO A 177 -11.62 15.35 -11.56
N ASP A 178 -11.56 16.54 -10.96
CA ASP A 178 -12.44 17.64 -11.32
C ASP A 178 -12.05 18.08 -12.74
N ILE A 179 -13.05 18.39 -13.56
CA ILE A 179 -12.91 18.75 -14.99
C ILE A 179 -12.07 20.05 -15.15
N ARG A 180 -11.73 20.71 -14.05
CA ARG A 180 -11.00 21.98 -14.01
C ARG A 180 -9.48 21.82 -13.96
N ASP A 181 -8.97 20.62 -13.74
CA ASP A 181 -7.52 20.33 -13.82
C ASP A 181 -7.10 19.87 -15.24
N LEU A 182 -7.86 20.27 -16.27
CA LEU A 182 -7.59 20.04 -17.70
C LEU A 182 -6.82 21.21 -18.34
#